data_AF-F8IER7-F1
#
_entry.id   AF-F8IER7-F1
#
_cell.length_a   1.000
_cell.length_b   1.000
_cell.length_c   1.000
_cell.angle_alpha   90.00
_cell.angle_beta   90.00
_cell.angle_gamma   90.00
#
_symmetry.space_group_name_H-M   'P 1'
#
loop_
_entity.id
_entity.type
_entity.pdbx_description
1 polymer ?
#
loop_
_entity_poly.entity_id
_entity_poly.type
_entity_poly.pdbx_seq_one_letter_code
_entity_poly.pdbx_strand_id
1 'polypeptide(L)'
;MRSVSITAGLAGIGYEPIHPAQVEAEIAKWMKQARPVQVNIPKLPGPPIIVNANIDPPEVFLTLASGATATLVPTTYFSGRGEPLSKDIQHVPDVVTFTEGSHTWYLRSAPLYAWLMDGGWQREFQLAH
;
A
#
# COMPACT_ATOMS: atom_id res chain seq x y z
N MET A 1 3.83 5.14 16.06
CA MET A 1 4.25 3.94 15.33
C MET A 1 5.26 3.23 16.20
N ARG A 2 5.40 1.91 16.10
CA ARG A 2 6.38 1.12 16.86
C ARG A 2 7.36 0.38 15.97
N SER A 3 6.93 -0.01 14.78
CA SER A 3 7.78 -0.57 13.75
C SER A 3 7.12 -0.42 12.39
N VAL A 4 7.96 -0.48 11.35
CA VAL A 4 7.59 -0.43 9.94
C VAL A 4 8.41 -1.49 9.22
N SER A 5 7.76 -2.22 8.31
CA SER A 5 8.43 -3.03 7.29
C SER A 5 7.70 -2.89 5.96
N ILE A 6 8.37 -3.26 4.87
CA ILE A 6 7.77 -3.30 3.53
C ILE A 6 7.90 -4.70 2.95
N THR A 7 6.89 -5.15 2.22
CA THR A 7 7.06 -6.23 1.25
C THR A 7 6.92 -5.69 -0.17
N ALA A 8 7.78 -6.15 -1.07
CA ALA A 8 7.73 -5.75 -2.47
C ALA A 8 8.25 -6.85 -3.41
N GLY A 9 7.77 -6.83 -4.65
CA GLY A 9 8.23 -7.70 -5.74
C GLY A 9 7.65 -9.13 -5.72
N LEU A 10 8.08 -9.92 -6.71
CA LEU A 10 7.47 -11.20 -7.11
C LEU A 10 7.42 -12.28 -6.00
N ALA A 11 8.23 -12.15 -4.95
CA ALA A 11 8.29 -13.09 -3.83
C ALA A 11 7.79 -12.49 -2.50
N GLY A 12 7.24 -11.27 -2.51
CA GLY A 12 6.90 -10.56 -1.27
C GLY A 12 8.14 -10.36 -0.39
N ILE A 13 9.26 -9.98 -1.02
CA ILE A 13 10.55 -9.84 -0.34
C ILE A 13 10.38 -8.81 0.77
N GLY A 14 10.74 -9.19 2.00
CA GLY A 14 10.67 -8.34 3.17
C GLY A 14 11.85 -7.37 3.24
N TYR A 15 11.54 -6.13 3.60
CA TYR A 15 12.50 -5.07 3.80
C TYR A 15 12.27 -4.39 5.15
N GLU A 16 13.35 -3.98 5.78
CA GLU A 16 13.36 -3.21 7.01
C GLU A 16 13.98 -1.81 6.79
N PRO A 17 13.53 -0.79 7.53
CA PRO A 17 14.06 0.56 7.37
C PRO A 17 15.50 0.66 7.90
N ILE A 18 16.37 1.30 7.12
CA ILE A 18 17.77 1.60 7.50
C ILE A 18 17.80 2.57 8.69
N HIS A 19 16.84 3.51 8.72
CA HIS A 19 16.64 4.48 9.80
C HIS A 19 15.18 4.45 10.30
N PRO A 20 14.82 3.47 11.16
CA PRO A 20 13.43 3.22 11.54
C PRO A 20 12.69 4.46 12.05
N ALA A 21 13.30 5.22 12.96
CA ALA A 21 12.67 6.41 13.55
C ALA A 21 12.37 7.52 12.52
N GLN A 22 13.19 7.65 11.48
CA GLN A 22 12.98 8.64 10.42
C GLN A 22 11.79 8.22 9.55
N VAL A 23 11.81 6.97 9.07
CA VAL A 23 10.73 6.42 8.23
C VAL A 23 9.39 6.47 8.96
N GLU A 24 9.38 6.08 10.24
CA GLU A 24 8.19 6.17 11.09
C GLU A 24 7.65 7.60 11.20
N ALA A 25 8.53 8.58 11.36
CA ALA A 25 8.15 9.99 11.46
C ALA A 25 7.59 10.54 10.13
N GLU A 26 8.17 10.14 9.00
CA GLU A 26 7.72 10.54 7.66
C GLU A 26 6.34 9.94 7.33
N ILE A 27 6.16 8.64 7.53
CA ILE A 27 4.86 7.99 7.33
C ILE A 27 3.81 8.60 8.28
N ALA A 28 4.15 8.82 9.55
CA ALA A 28 3.25 9.46 10.49
C ALA A 28 2.88 10.89 10.07
N LYS A 29 3.81 11.65 9.49
CA LYS A 29 3.56 12.99 8.96
C LYS A 29 2.58 12.94 7.80
N TRP A 30 2.76 12.04 6.84
CA TRP A 30 1.83 11.89 5.71
C TRP A 30 0.45 11.45 6.16
N MET A 31 0.37 10.48 7.09
CA MET A 31 -0.90 10.00 7.64
C MET A 31 -1.67 11.10 8.39
N LYS A 32 -0.98 11.99 9.12
CA LYS A 32 -1.60 13.15 9.77
C LYS A 32 -2.14 14.19 8.79
N GLN A 33 -1.53 14.30 7.60
CA GLN A 33 -1.93 15.23 6.56
C GLN A 33 -2.97 14.64 5.61
N ALA A 34 -3.11 13.32 5.60
CA ALA A 34 -4.03 12.60 4.74
C ALA A 34 -5.49 12.90 5.07
N ARG A 35 -6.33 12.91 4.03
CA ARG A 35 -7.78 13.15 4.18
C ARG A 35 -8.54 11.88 3.84
N PRO A 36 -9.49 11.43 4.69
CA PRO A 36 -10.39 10.35 4.30
C PRO A 36 -11.18 10.73 3.04
N VAL A 37 -11.29 9.80 2.10
CA VAL A 37 -12.06 9.98 0.86
C VAL A 37 -12.98 8.78 0.64
N GLN A 38 -14.08 9.01 -0.06
CA GLN A 38 -14.87 7.92 -0.63
C GLN A 38 -14.35 7.65 -2.04
N VAL A 39 -13.98 6.40 -2.30
CA VAL A 39 -13.59 5.93 -3.63
C VAL A 39 -14.72 5.07 -4.16
N ASN A 40 -15.25 5.43 -5.32
CA ASN A 40 -16.25 4.59 -6.00
C ASN A 40 -15.52 3.52 -6.81
N ILE A 41 -15.20 2.40 -6.16
CA ILE A 41 -14.58 1.26 -6.83
C ILE A 41 -15.68 0.50 -7.57
N PRO A 42 -15.64 0.41 -8.91
CA PRO A 42 -16.66 -0.30 -9.66
C PRO A 42 -16.73 -1.76 -9.21
N LYS A 43 -17.95 -2.24 -8.91
CA LYS A 43 -18.17 -3.67 -8.64
C LYS A 43 -17.86 -4.45 -9.91
N LEU A 44 -16.86 -5.32 -9.86
CA LEU A 44 -16.52 -6.22 -10.97
C LEU A 44 -17.73 -7.13 -11.27
N PRO A 45 -18.32 -7.06 -12.48
CA PRO A 45 -19.36 -7.99 -12.89
C PRO A 45 -18.69 -9.26 -13.44
N GLY A 46 -18.36 -10.20 -12.57
CA GLY A 46 -17.77 -11.48 -12.98
C GLY A 46 -17.20 -12.29 -11.81
N PRO A 47 -16.83 -13.56 -12.04
CA PRO A 47 -16.08 -14.32 -11.05
C PRO A 47 -14.79 -13.56 -10.68
N PRO A 48 -14.31 -13.68 -9.44
CA PRO A 48 -13.08 -13.00 -9.01
C PRO A 48 -11.96 -13.37 -9.98
N ILE A 49 -11.24 -12.35 -10.47
CA ILE A 49 -10.04 -12.57 -11.27
C ILE A 49 -9.05 -13.29 -10.36
N ILE A 50 -8.75 -14.56 -10.66
CA ILE A 50 -7.73 -15.31 -9.94
C ILE A 50 -6.38 -14.81 -10.44
N VAL A 51 -5.71 -14.03 -9.59
CA VAL A 51 -4.38 -13.52 -9.86
C VAL A 51 -3.36 -14.56 -9.39
N ASN A 52 -2.65 -15.19 -10.32
CA ASN A 52 -1.56 -16.15 -10.04
C ASN A 52 -0.16 -15.50 -10.08
N ALA A 53 -0.07 -14.17 -9.92
CA ALA A 53 1.18 -13.41 -9.92
C ALA A 53 1.12 -12.25 -8.92
N ASN A 54 2.13 -12.07 -8.06
CA ASN A 54 2.26 -10.90 -7.19
C ASN A 54 2.64 -9.66 -8.02
N ILE A 55 1.64 -9.01 -8.62
CA ILE A 55 1.76 -7.71 -9.32
C ILE A 55 1.34 -6.56 -8.41
N ASP A 56 1.04 -6.86 -7.14
CA ASP A 56 0.56 -5.87 -6.20
C ASP A 56 1.66 -4.86 -5.87
N PRO A 57 1.30 -3.58 -5.73
CA PRO A 57 2.23 -2.55 -5.33
C PRO A 57 2.85 -2.86 -3.95
N PRO A 58 3.97 -2.20 -3.60
CA PRO A 58 4.59 -2.37 -2.29
C PRO A 58 3.58 -2.21 -1.15
N GLU A 59 3.63 -3.13 -0.19
CA GLU A 59 2.79 -3.11 1.00
C GLU A 59 3.62 -2.75 2.22
N VAL A 60 3.21 -1.70 2.93
CA VAL A 60 3.82 -1.31 4.20
C VAL A 60 3.07 -1.97 5.33
N PHE A 61 3.78 -2.65 6.21
CA PHE A 61 3.26 -3.19 7.45
C PHE A 61 3.66 -2.27 8.60
N LEU A 62 2.67 -1.92 9.41
CA LEU A 62 2.82 -1.04 10.55
C LEU A 62 2.47 -1.77 11.83
N THR A 63 3.28 -1.61 12.86
CA THR A 63 2.84 -1.81 14.24
C THR A 63 2.50 -0.46 14.85
N LEU A 64 1.23 -0.25 15.20
CA LEU A 64 0.74 0.98 15.80
C LEU A 64 1.17 1.12 17.27
N ALA A 65 1.05 2.32 17.82
CA ALA A 65 1.41 2.57 19.23
C ALA A 65 0.57 1.75 20.22
N SER A 66 -0.68 1.43 19.81
CA SER A 66 -1.61 0.53 20.51
C SER A 66 -1.18 -0.94 20.49
N GLY A 67 -0.22 -1.32 19.63
CA GLY A 67 0.14 -2.71 19.34
C GLY A 67 -0.71 -3.35 18.24
N ALA A 68 -1.73 -2.65 17.73
CA ALA A 68 -2.48 -3.10 16.55
C ALA A 68 -1.58 -3.11 15.31
N THR A 69 -1.84 -4.04 14.39
CA THR A 69 -1.19 -4.09 13.09
C THR A 69 -2.06 -3.42 12.05
N ALA A 70 -1.41 -2.73 11.11
CA ALA A 70 -2.10 -2.13 9.98
C ALA A 70 -1.26 -2.21 8.71
N THR A 71 -1.90 -2.12 7.55
CA THR A 71 -1.22 -2.08 6.26
C THR A 71 -1.54 -0.82 5.47
N LEU A 72 -0.58 -0.38 4.65
CA LEU A 72 -0.74 0.68 3.67
C LEU A 72 -0.33 0.17 2.29
N VAL A 73 -1.23 0.31 1.33
CA VAL A 73 -0.98 0.00 -0.08
C VAL A 73 -1.55 1.13 -0.95
N PRO A 74 -0.97 1.42 -2.13
CA PRO A 74 -1.66 2.22 -3.14
C PRO A 74 -3.03 1.62 -3.46
N THR A 75 -4.07 2.45 -3.52
CA THR A 75 -5.41 1.95 -3.81
C THR A 75 -5.47 1.51 -5.27
N THR A 76 -5.66 0.22 -5.48
CA THR A 76 -5.86 -0.39 -6.78
C THR A 76 -7.26 -0.98 -6.88
N TYR A 77 -7.78 -1.03 -8.11
CA TYR A 77 -8.94 -1.82 -8.43
C TYR A 77 -8.73 -2.50 -9.78
N PHE A 78 -9.42 -3.61 -9.99
CA PHE A 78 -9.42 -4.28 -11.27
C PHE A 78 -10.64 -3.83 -12.07
N SER A 79 -10.47 -3.56 -13.36
CA SER A 79 -11.56 -3.35 -14.29
C SER A 79 -11.21 -3.95 -15.64
N GLY A 80 -11.94 -4.99 -16.05
CA GLY A 80 -11.69 -5.68 -17.31
C GLY A 80 -12.69 -6.80 -17.59
N ARG A 81 -12.76 -7.24 -18.85
CA ARG A 81 -13.51 -8.43 -19.29
C ARG A 81 -12.62 -9.29 -20.19
N GLY A 82 -11.85 -10.18 -19.57
CA GLY A 82 -11.11 -11.23 -20.30
C GLY A 82 -9.86 -10.77 -21.07
N GLU A 83 -9.33 -9.57 -20.79
CA GLU A 83 -8.05 -9.07 -21.32
C GLU A 83 -6.86 -9.51 -20.42
N PRO A 84 -5.60 -9.35 -20.88
CA PRO A 84 -4.43 -9.59 -20.04
C PRO A 84 -4.38 -8.69 -18.80
N LEU A 85 -4.06 -9.28 -17.65
CA LEU A 85 -4.13 -8.68 -16.30
C LEU A 85 -3.42 -7.31 -16.16
N SER A 86 -2.33 -7.08 -16.89
CA SER A 86 -1.60 -5.81 -16.90
C SER A 86 -2.38 -4.64 -17.49
N LYS A 87 -3.47 -4.89 -18.22
CA LYS A 87 -4.38 -3.86 -18.74
C LYS A 87 -5.55 -3.56 -17.79
N ASP A 88 -5.78 -4.43 -16.80
CA ASP A 88 -6.96 -4.38 -15.94
C ASP A 88 -6.69 -3.80 -14.56
N ILE A 89 -5.41 -3.66 -14.14
CA ILE A 89 -5.04 -2.99 -12.88
C ILE A 89 -5.15 -1.48 -13.08
N GLN A 90 -6.05 -0.86 -12.34
CA GLN A 90 -6.21 0.59 -12.27
C GLN A 90 -5.74 1.07 -10.91
N HIS A 91 -4.97 2.15 -10.90
CA HIS A 91 -4.58 2.84 -9.67
C HIS A 91 -5.51 4.04 -9.47
N VAL A 92 -5.85 4.32 -8.21
CA VAL A 92 -6.56 5.55 -7.84
C VAL A 92 -5.50 6.58 -7.45
N PRO A 93 -5.25 7.62 -8.28
CA PRO A 93 -4.17 8.55 -8.03
C PRO A 93 -4.28 9.23 -6.67
N ASP A 94 -3.14 9.37 -5.99
CA ASP A 94 -2.99 10.01 -4.68
C ASP A 94 -3.77 9.33 -3.53
N VAL A 95 -4.30 8.12 -3.72
CA VAL A 95 -5.08 7.43 -2.70
C VAL A 95 -4.37 6.15 -2.24
N VAL A 96 -4.26 5.99 -0.93
CA VAL A 96 -3.79 4.77 -0.28
C VAL A 96 -4.90 4.12 0.52
N THR A 97 -4.90 2.80 0.50
CA THR A 97 -5.76 1.96 1.33
C THR A 97 -5.04 1.71 2.65
N PHE A 98 -5.65 2.11 3.75
CA PHE A 98 -5.20 1.81 5.11
C PHE A 98 -6.11 0.74 5.71
N THR A 99 -5.55 -0.38 6.15
CA THR A 99 -6.32 -1.49 6.73
C THR A 99 -5.83 -1.76 8.15
N GLU A 100 -6.72 -1.71 9.13
CA GLU A 100 -6.47 -2.09 10.54
C GLU A 100 -7.51 -3.14 10.96
N GLY A 101 -7.08 -4.38 11.16
CA GLY A 101 -7.99 -5.50 11.39
C GLY A 101 -9.00 -5.66 10.24
N SER A 102 -10.30 -5.61 10.54
CA SER A 102 -11.38 -5.70 9.54
C SER A 102 -11.79 -4.36 8.93
N HIS A 103 -11.18 -3.26 9.36
CA HIS A 103 -11.55 -1.92 8.90
C HIS A 103 -10.60 -1.45 7.81
N THR A 104 -11.18 -0.94 6.74
CA THR A 104 -10.45 -0.35 5.61
C THR A 104 -10.90 1.09 5.42
N TRP A 105 -9.93 1.99 5.32
CA TRP A 105 -10.13 3.40 4.99
C TRP A 105 -9.34 3.76 3.73
N TYR A 106 -9.91 4.66 2.93
CA TYR A 106 -9.21 5.25 1.79
C TYR A 106 -8.75 6.65 2.16
N LEU A 107 -7.45 6.89 2.05
CA LEU A 107 -6.81 8.11 2.49
C LEU A 107 -6.15 8.78 1.29
N ARG A 108 -6.53 10.03 1.02
CA ARG A 108 -5.84 10.84 0.01
C ARG A 108 -4.57 11.42 0.59
N SER A 109 -3.43 11.01 0.05
CA SER A 109 -2.09 11.48 0.37
C SER A 109 -1.16 11.30 -0.84
N ALA A 110 -1.04 12.34 -1.66
CA ALA A 110 -0.12 12.37 -2.79
C ALA A 110 1.34 11.97 -2.43
N PRO A 111 1.96 12.48 -1.34
CA PRO A 111 3.35 12.13 -1.05
C PRO A 111 3.53 10.67 -0.65
N LEU A 112 2.59 10.10 0.13
CA LEU A 112 2.66 8.69 0.51
C LEU A 112 2.38 7.77 -0.68
N TYR A 113 1.43 8.14 -1.54
CA TYR A 113 1.16 7.42 -2.78
C TYR A 113 2.38 7.39 -3.70
N ALA A 114 2.98 8.56 -3.96
CA ALA A 114 4.18 8.67 -4.81
C ALA A 114 5.37 7.91 -4.20
N TRP A 115 5.57 7.99 -2.88
CA TRP A 115 6.64 7.25 -2.20
C TRP A 115 6.53 5.72 -2.41
N LEU A 116 5.31 5.17 -2.41
CA LEU A 116 5.05 3.76 -2.67
C LEU A 116 5.20 3.40 -4.15
N MET A 117 4.61 4.20 -5.05
CA MET A 117 4.53 3.91 -6.49
C MET A 117 5.85 4.18 -7.23
N ASP A 118 6.55 5.25 -6.88
CA ASP A 118 7.75 5.70 -7.60
C ASP A 118 9.06 5.12 -7.01
N GLY A 119 8.94 4.20 -6.05
CA GLY A 119 10.08 3.53 -5.42
C GLY A 119 10.88 4.42 -4.45
N GLY A 120 10.28 5.48 -3.90
CA GLY A 120 10.93 6.36 -2.91
C GLY A 120 11.46 5.57 -1.70
N TRP A 121 10.69 4.58 -1.26
CA TRP A 121 11.05 3.68 -0.15
C TRP A 121 12.34 2.90 -0.35
N GLN A 122 12.76 2.62 -1.60
CA GLN A 122 13.90 1.74 -1.88
C GLN A 122 15.24 2.27 -1.35
N ARG A 123 15.33 3.59 -1.11
CA ARG A 123 16.54 4.22 -0.55
C ARG A 123 16.56 4.22 0.97
N GLU A 124 15.42 4.00 1.59
CA GLU A 124 15.21 4.06 3.04
C GLU A 124 15.18 2.68 3.68
N PHE A 125 15.16 1.63 2.86
CA PHE A 125 14.96 0.24 3.27
C PHE A 125 16.07 -0.67 2.73
N GLN A 126 16.39 -1.71 3.51
CA GLN A 126 17.30 -2.78 3.15
C GLN A 126 16.59 -4.13 3.27
N LEU A 127 17.15 -5.17 2.66
CA LEU A 127 16.61 -6.53 2.79
C LEU A 127 16.57 -6.94 4.27
N ALA A 128 15.41 -7.44 4.71
CA ALA A 128 15.30 -8.01 6.05
C ALA A 128 16.08 -9.33 6.11
N HIS A 129 16.85 -9.53 7.19
CA HIS A 129 17.67 -10.72 7.42
C HIS A 129 16.99 -11.77 8.29
#